data_AF-A0A3S4L987-F1
#
_entry.id   AF-A0A3S4L987-F1
#
_cell.length_a   1.000
_cell.length_b   1.000
_cell.length_c   1.000
_cell.angle_alpha   90.00
_cell.angle_beta   90.00
_cell.angle_gamma   90.00
#
_symmetry.space_group_name_H-M   'P 1'
#
loop_
_entity.id
_entity.type
_entity.pdbx_description
1 polymer ?
#
loop_
_entity_poly.entity_id
_entity_poly.type
_entity_poly.pdbx_seq_one_letter_code
_entity_poly.pdbx_strand_id
1 'polypeptide(L)'
;MITRIPRSSFSANINNTAQTNEHQTLSELFYRELEDKFSGKELATPLLKSFSENCRQNGRHIFSNKDFVIKFSTSVLQTDKKEITIINKNENTTLTQTIAPIFEEYLMEILPQRSDALDKQKLNLKSDRKEKEFPRIKLNGQCYFPGRPQNRIVCRHIAAQYINDIYQNVDYKPHQDDYSSAEKFLTHFNKKCKNQTLALISSRPEGRCVAACGDFGLVMKAYFDKMESNGISVMAAILLVDNHALTARLRIKNTTEGCTHYVVSVYDPNVTNDKIRIMSESKEDIKHYSLMDFMNVDYSLLKWSNDHVINQSVAIIPALPKEQLLMLKGSVDEITPPLSPATMNLLMAIGQNHQLTQLMTQLQKMPELHRTEMLTAYNSINLPGLYLAINYGNADIVETIFNSLSEPGYEGLLSKKNLMHILEAKDKNGFSGLFLAISRKDKNVVTSILNALPKLAATHHLDNEQVYKFLSAKNRTSSHVLYHVMANGDADMLKVVLDALPLLIRTCHLTKEQVLDLLKAKDFLWLPRTIPGDAKWT
;
A
#
# COMPACT_ATOMS: atom_id res chain seq x y z
N MET A 1 -31.08 -28.42 -56.40
CA MET A 1 -30.04 -29.46 -56.32
C MET A 1 -29.25 -29.21 -55.05
N ILE A 2 -29.28 -30.17 -54.13
CA ILE A 2 -28.64 -30.12 -52.82
C ILE A 2 -27.14 -30.34 -53.01
N THR A 3 -26.29 -29.51 -52.40
CA THR A 3 -25.03 -29.97 -51.79
C THR A 3 -24.69 -29.09 -50.60
N ARG A 4 -24.62 -29.75 -49.45
CA ARG A 4 -24.16 -29.28 -48.15
C ARG A 4 -22.79 -29.94 -47.90
N ILE A 5 -22.02 -29.39 -46.95
CA ILE A 5 -20.86 -29.97 -46.18
C ILE A 5 -19.47 -29.44 -46.61
N PRO A 6 -18.47 -29.20 -45.71
CA PRO A 6 -18.45 -29.28 -44.23
C PRO A 6 -17.93 -28.02 -43.48
N ARG A 7 -18.31 -27.94 -42.19
CA ARG A 7 -17.46 -27.39 -41.12
C ARG A 7 -16.21 -28.28 -40.98
N SER A 8 -15.02 -27.72 -41.14
CA SER A 8 -13.78 -28.36 -40.68
C SER A 8 -12.91 -27.34 -39.95
N SER A 9 -12.87 -27.51 -38.62
CA SER A 9 -11.67 -27.42 -37.79
C SER A 9 -10.45 -26.75 -38.44
N PHE A 10 -10.24 -25.48 -38.11
CA PHE A 10 -8.91 -24.85 -38.13
C PHE A 10 -8.61 -24.36 -36.72
N SER A 11 -8.30 -25.31 -35.83
CA SER A 11 -7.33 -25.06 -34.77
C SER A 11 -5.96 -25.01 -35.43
N ALA A 12 -5.55 -23.84 -35.89
CA ALA A 12 -4.17 -23.58 -36.26
C ALA A 12 -3.74 -22.26 -35.66
N ASN A 13 -3.01 -22.36 -34.55
CA ASN A 13 -1.79 -21.63 -34.19
C ASN A 13 -1.30 -20.55 -35.19
N ILE A 14 -2.13 -19.55 -35.45
CA ILE A 14 -1.82 -18.35 -36.23
C ILE A 14 -2.36 -17.18 -35.41
N ASN A 15 -1.46 -16.24 -35.10
CA ASN A 15 -1.69 -14.95 -34.43
C ASN A 15 -1.46 -14.88 -32.92
N ASN A 16 -0.29 -15.32 -32.45
CA ASN A 16 0.42 -14.50 -31.45
C ASN A 16 1.36 -13.51 -32.16
N THR A 17 2.01 -13.92 -33.26
CA THR A 17 3.02 -13.11 -33.96
C THR A 17 2.43 -11.97 -34.79
N ALA A 18 1.25 -12.15 -35.41
CA ALA A 18 0.60 -11.08 -36.18
C ALA A 18 -0.08 -10.04 -35.28
N GLN A 19 -0.74 -10.48 -34.20
CA GLN A 19 -1.25 -9.57 -33.16
C GLN A 19 -0.11 -8.78 -32.52
N THR A 20 1.04 -9.41 -32.20
CA THR A 20 2.19 -8.66 -31.68
C THR A 20 2.71 -7.63 -32.67
N ASN A 21 2.75 -7.94 -33.97
CA ASN A 21 3.20 -6.99 -34.99
C ASN A 21 2.22 -5.83 -35.18
N GLU A 22 0.91 -6.08 -35.16
CA GLU A 22 -0.12 -5.04 -35.21
C GLU A 22 -0.09 -4.15 -33.97
N HIS A 23 0.02 -4.73 -32.76
CA HIS A 23 0.18 -3.97 -31.52
C HIS A 23 1.45 -3.14 -31.47
N GLN A 24 2.57 -3.70 -31.96
CA GLN A 24 3.84 -2.99 -32.01
C GLN A 24 3.72 -1.78 -32.96
N THR A 25 3.07 -1.96 -34.10
CA THR A 25 2.78 -0.89 -35.08
C THR A 25 1.83 0.17 -34.53
N LEU A 26 0.74 -0.23 -33.86
CA LEU A 26 -0.22 0.69 -33.23
C LEU A 26 0.40 1.48 -32.08
N SER A 27 1.27 0.84 -31.28
CA SER A 27 1.99 1.52 -30.22
C SER A 27 2.91 2.62 -30.77
N GLU A 28 3.64 2.34 -31.84
CA GLU A 28 4.52 3.32 -32.51
C GLU A 28 3.74 4.49 -33.11
N LEU A 29 2.58 4.21 -33.71
CA LEU A 29 1.67 5.23 -34.22
C LEU A 29 1.08 6.08 -33.10
N PHE A 30 0.73 5.46 -31.96
CA PHE A 30 0.21 6.16 -30.79
C PHE A 30 1.26 7.10 -30.19
N TYR A 31 2.49 6.63 -30.02
CA TYR A 31 3.59 7.48 -29.53
C TYR A 31 3.85 8.64 -30.47
N ARG A 32 3.82 8.41 -31.78
CA ARG A 32 4.02 9.47 -32.78
C ARG A 32 2.90 10.50 -32.76
N GLU A 33 1.65 10.08 -32.63
CA GLU A 33 0.51 11.00 -32.52
C GLU A 33 0.63 11.89 -31.28
N LEU A 34 1.04 11.31 -30.15
CA LEU A 34 1.30 12.06 -28.94
C LEU A 34 2.50 13.01 -29.15
N GLU A 35 3.64 12.52 -29.64
CA GLU A 35 4.81 13.37 -29.94
C GLU A 35 4.50 14.56 -30.84
N ASP A 36 3.68 14.38 -31.87
CA ASP A 36 3.28 15.45 -32.79
C ASP A 36 2.35 16.46 -32.10
N LYS A 37 1.56 16.02 -31.12
CA LYS A 37 0.68 16.86 -30.31
C LYS A 37 1.39 17.54 -29.12
N PHE A 38 2.56 17.04 -28.71
CA PHE A 38 3.32 17.54 -27.56
C PHE A 38 4.59 18.28 -27.99
N SER A 39 4.64 19.60 -27.77
CA SER A 39 5.81 20.44 -28.07
C SER A 39 6.98 20.17 -27.11
N GLY A 40 7.80 19.14 -27.38
CA GLY A 40 8.94 18.78 -26.52
C GLY A 40 9.46 17.36 -26.74
N LYS A 41 9.88 17.03 -27.97
CA LYS A 41 10.16 15.65 -28.42
C LYS A 41 11.16 14.87 -27.57
N GLU A 42 12.14 15.51 -26.94
CA GLU A 42 13.20 14.81 -26.20
C GLU A 42 12.75 14.21 -24.84
N LEU A 43 11.67 14.72 -24.23
CA LEU A 43 11.13 14.23 -22.94
C LEU A 43 9.88 13.35 -23.10
N ALA A 44 9.13 13.51 -24.19
CA ALA A 44 7.84 12.85 -24.39
C ALA A 44 7.99 11.33 -24.63
N THR A 45 8.92 10.90 -25.48
CA THR A 45 9.03 9.48 -25.88
C THR A 45 9.33 8.52 -24.72
N PRO A 46 10.34 8.78 -23.84
CA PRO A 46 10.61 7.88 -22.73
C PRO A 46 9.47 7.86 -21.70
N LEU A 47 8.81 9.01 -21.51
CA LEU A 47 7.72 9.17 -20.57
C LEU A 47 6.46 8.42 -21.03
N LEU A 48 6.10 8.56 -22.31
CA LEU A 48 4.95 7.88 -22.91
C LEU A 48 5.18 6.38 -23.03
N LYS A 49 6.41 5.95 -23.32
CA LYS A 49 6.77 4.53 -23.29
C LYS A 49 6.63 3.94 -21.88
N SER A 50 7.09 4.68 -20.86
CA SER A 50 6.91 4.30 -19.46
C SER A 50 5.44 4.25 -19.05
N PHE A 51 4.60 5.18 -19.54
CA PHE A 51 3.16 5.16 -19.35
C PHE A 51 2.52 3.92 -19.98
N SER A 52 2.84 3.62 -21.24
CA SER A 52 2.30 2.45 -21.94
C SER A 52 2.76 1.13 -21.32
N GLU A 53 4.02 1.02 -20.91
CA GLU A 53 4.51 -0.13 -20.13
C GLU A 53 3.77 -0.23 -18.79
N ASN A 54 3.49 0.89 -18.12
CA ASN A 54 2.67 0.92 -16.92
C ASN A 54 1.22 0.46 -17.19
N CYS A 55 0.59 0.94 -18.27
CA CYS A 55 -0.73 0.50 -18.70
C CYS A 55 -0.75 -1.01 -18.94
N ARG A 56 0.23 -1.54 -19.69
CA ARG A 56 0.33 -2.96 -20.04
C ARG A 56 0.62 -3.87 -18.84
N GLN A 57 1.45 -3.41 -17.90
CA GLN A 57 1.86 -4.21 -16.74
C GLN A 57 0.88 -4.09 -15.57
N ASN A 58 0.32 -2.91 -15.34
CA ASN A 58 -0.47 -2.58 -14.15
C ASN A 58 -1.94 -2.30 -14.45
N GLY A 59 -2.30 -2.14 -15.72
CA GLY A 59 -3.67 -1.95 -16.13
C GLY A 59 -4.29 -0.61 -15.71
N ARG A 60 -3.52 0.48 -15.75
CA ARG A 60 -3.91 1.76 -15.15
C ARG A 60 -3.99 2.90 -16.15
N HIS A 61 -5.08 3.66 -16.06
CA HIS A 61 -5.29 4.89 -16.82
C HIS A 61 -4.44 6.08 -16.33
N ILE A 62 -3.59 5.91 -15.30
CA ILE A 62 -2.76 6.98 -14.73
C ILE A 62 -1.36 6.47 -14.45
N PHE A 63 -0.36 7.17 -14.99
CA PHE A 63 1.06 7.00 -14.68
C PHE A 63 1.61 8.26 -14.04
N SER A 64 2.58 8.09 -13.16
CA SER A 64 3.34 9.23 -12.67
C SER A 64 4.69 8.80 -12.14
N ASN A 65 5.66 9.66 -12.39
CA ASN A 65 6.99 9.57 -11.83
C ASN A 65 7.29 10.83 -11.01
N LYS A 66 8.56 11.06 -10.68
CA LYS A 66 8.99 12.21 -9.89
C LYS A 66 8.60 13.56 -10.54
N ASP A 67 8.66 13.65 -11.86
CA ASP A 67 8.60 14.92 -12.59
C ASP A 67 7.25 15.13 -13.31
N PHE A 68 6.54 14.06 -13.64
CA PHE A 68 5.34 14.10 -14.49
C PHE A 68 4.19 13.22 -13.97
N VAL A 69 3.01 13.55 -14.46
CA VAL A 69 1.76 12.78 -14.37
C VAL A 69 1.23 12.61 -15.76
N ILE A 70 0.75 11.43 -16.10
CA ILE A 70 -0.01 11.17 -17.31
C ILE A 70 -1.32 10.52 -16.89
N LYS A 71 -2.45 11.08 -17.30
CA LYS A 71 -3.80 10.57 -17.02
C LYS A 71 -4.55 10.38 -18.33
N PHE A 72 -5.26 9.28 -18.43
CA PHE A 72 -6.23 9.00 -19.46
C PHE A 72 -7.64 9.09 -18.88
N SER A 73 -8.51 9.86 -19.51
CA SER A 73 -9.89 10.04 -19.06
C SER A 73 -10.82 10.41 -20.20
N THR A 74 -12.12 10.34 -19.95
CA THR A 74 -13.12 10.87 -20.87
C THR A 74 -13.14 12.39 -20.79
N SER A 75 -13.19 13.05 -21.94
CA SER A 75 -13.19 14.50 -22.05
C SER A 75 -14.36 15.10 -21.30
N VAL A 76 -14.08 16.16 -20.55
CA VAL A 76 -15.11 16.93 -19.83
C VAL A 76 -15.92 17.78 -20.81
N LEU A 77 -15.35 18.13 -21.96
CA LEU A 77 -15.97 19.00 -22.97
C LEU A 77 -16.70 18.20 -24.07
N GLN A 78 -16.23 16.99 -24.37
CA GLN A 78 -16.77 16.11 -25.41
C GLN A 78 -16.98 14.73 -24.81
N THR A 79 -18.16 14.49 -24.23
CA THR A 79 -18.46 13.29 -23.43
C THR A 79 -18.28 11.95 -24.15
N ASP A 80 -18.12 11.97 -25.47
CA ASP A 80 -17.90 10.84 -26.38
C ASP A 80 -16.44 10.63 -26.77
N LYS A 81 -15.50 11.48 -26.32
CA LYS A 81 -14.07 11.39 -26.67
C LYS A 81 -13.20 11.17 -25.45
N LYS A 82 -12.09 10.46 -25.65
CA LYS A 82 -11.05 10.29 -24.64
C LYS A 82 -9.95 11.35 -24.79
N GLU A 83 -9.39 11.73 -23.66
CA GLU A 83 -8.31 12.70 -23.50
C GLU A 83 -7.15 12.10 -22.71
N ILE A 84 -5.96 12.57 -23.05
CA ILE A 84 -4.74 12.36 -22.28
C ILE A 84 -4.30 13.69 -21.68
N THR A 85 -4.07 13.70 -20.37
CA THR A 85 -3.60 14.86 -19.61
C THR A 85 -2.21 14.57 -19.09
N ILE A 86 -1.25 15.46 -19.37
CA ILE A 86 0.11 15.44 -18.83
C ILE A 86 0.27 16.62 -17.87
N ILE A 87 0.73 16.35 -16.65
CA ILE A 87 1.03 17.38 -15.65
C ILE A 87 2.53 17.33 -15.37
N ASN A 88 3.25 18.42 -15.64
CA ASN A 88 4.63 18.60 -15.21
C ASN A 88 4.64 19.18 -13.78
N LYS A 89 5.17 18.42 -12.83
CA LYS A 89 5.19 18.78 -11.40
C LYS A 89 6.21 19.87 -11.08
N ASN A 90 7.28 19.96 -11.84
CA ASN A 90 8.36 20.92 -11.60
C ASN A 90 7.97 22.32 -12.11
N GLU A 91 7.26 22.36 -13.23
CA GLU A 91 6.84 23.62 -13.87
C GLU A 91 5.39 24.00 -13.55
N ASN A 92 4.67 23.10 -12.86
CA ASN A 92 3.25 23.24 -12.53
C ASN A 92 2.37 23.49 -13.78
N THR A 93 2.76 22.90 -14.91
CA THR A 93 2.06 23.01 -16.19
C THR A 93 1.20 21.77 -16.43
N THR A 94 -0.01 21.98 -16.96
CA THR A 94 -0.94 20.90 -17.31
C THR A 94 -1.31 21.04 -18.79
N LEU A 95 -1.21 19.95 -19.53
CA LEU A 95 -1.57 19.87 -20.94
C LEU A 95 -2.57 18.75 -21.14
N THR A 96 -3.71 19.03 -21.77
CA THR A 96 -4.77 18.05 -22.03
C THR A 96 -5.09 18.03 -23.52
N GLN A 97 -5.17 16.83 -24.09
CA GLN A 97 -5.37 16.65 -25.53
C GLN A 97 -6.29 15.47 -25.83
N THR A 98 -7.21 15.63 -26.78
CA THR A 98 -8.05 14.53 -27.28
C THR A 98 -7.24 13.57 -28.15
N ILE A 99 -7.47 12.27 -28.00
CA ILE A 99 -6.82 11.23 -28.80
C ILE A 99 -7.75 10.72 -29.92
N ALA A 100 -7.18 10.16 -30.99
CA ALA A 100 -8.00 9.62 -32.08
C ALA A 100 -8.68 8.29 -31.67
N PRO A 101 -9.86 7.95 -32.23
CA PRO A 101 -10.63 6.75 -31.86
C PRO A 101 -9.86 5.42 -32.00
N ILE A 102 -9.00 5.29 -33.02
CA ILE A 102 -8.16 4.09 -33.21
C ILE A 102 -7.22 3.84 -32.02
N PHE A 103 -6.79 4.92 -31.34
CA PHE A 103 -5.94 4.83 -30.16
C PHE A 103 -6.73 4.66 -28.88
N GLU A 104 -8.00 5.07 -28.87
CA GLU A 104 -8.93 4.70 -27.81
C GLU A 104 -9.11 3.18 -27.79
N GLU A 105 -9.35 2.54 -28.94
CA GLU A 105 -9.44 1.07 -29.02
C GLU A 105 -8.14 0.39 -28.54
N TYR A 106 -6.98 0.85 -29.01
CA TYR A 106 -5.67 0.33 -28.56
C TYR A 106 -5.44 0.50 -27.05
N LEU A 107 -5.78 1.66 -26.48
CA LEU A 107 -5.66 1.91 -25.05
C LEU A 107 -6.65 1.06 -24.24
N MET A 108 -7.87 0.89 -24.71
CA MET A 108 -8.90 0.05 -24.08
C MET A 108 -8.56 -1.44 -24.13
N GLU A 109 -7.68 -1.85 -25.06
CA GLU A 109 -7.17 -3.22 -25.15
C GLU A 109 -6.02 -3.49 -24.16
N ILE A 110 -5.13 -2.51 -23.93
CA ILE A 110 -4.01 -2.65 -22.99
C ILE A 110 -4.36 -2.21 -21.55
N LEU A 111 -5.45 -1.49 -21.36
CA LEU A 111 -6.01 -1.14 -20.06
C LEU A 111 -7.11 -2.16 -19.74
N PRO A 112 -7.03 -2.95 -18.64
CA PRO A 112 -8.11 -3.83 -18.24
C PRO A 112 -9.36 -2.98 -18.09
N GLN A 113 -10.37 -3.27 -18.91
CA GLN A 113 -11.64 -2.57 -18.99
C GLN A 113 -12.15 -2.21 -17.58
N ARG A 114 -12.04 -0.94 -17.20
CA ARG A 114 -12.66 -0.44 -15.97
C ARG A 114 -13.39 0.83 -16.26
N SER A 115 -14.69 0.65 -16.14
CA SER A 115 -15.72 1.53 -16.62
C SER A 115 -15.62 2.91 -15.99
N ASP A 116 -15.41 3.91 -16.84
CA ASP A 116 -15.78 5.28 -16.52
C ASP A 116 -17.31 5.39 -16.33
N ALA A 117 -17.82 6.59 -16.02
CA ALA A 117 -19.25 6.80 -15.83
C ALA A 117 -20.10 6.42 -17.07
N LEU A 118 -19.54 6.48 -18.27
CA LEU A 118 -20.24 6.19 -19.53
C LEU A 118 -20.27 4.68 -19.81
N ASP A 119 -19.20 3.97 -19.52
CA ASP A 119 -19.11 2.51 -19.56
C ASP A 119 -20.02 1.88 -18.50
N LYS A 120 -20.19 2.51 -17.32
CA LYS A 120 -21.15 2.08 -16.28
C LYS A 120 -22.60 2.22 -16.73
N GLN A 121 -22.93 3.26 -17.51
CA GLN A 121 -24.24 3.40 -18.16
C GLN A 121 -24.45 2.35 -19.25
N LYS A 122 -23.44 2.04 -20.06
CA LYS A 122 -23.49 0.96 -21.07
C LYS A 122 -23.62 -0.43 -20.43
N LEU A 123 -23.06 -0.64 -19.23
CA LEU A 123 -23.14 -1.89 -18.47
C LEU A 123 -24.48 -2.10 -17.75
N ASN A 124 -25.44 -1.17 -17.81
CA ASN A 124 -26.75 -1.26 -17.14
C ASN A 124 -26.66 -1.59 -15.63
N LEU A 125 -25.64 -1.09 -14.92
CA LEU A 125 -25.47 -1.38 -13.50
C LEU A 125 -26.64 -0.83 -12.68
N LYS A 126 -27.40 -1.72 -12.02
CA LYS A 126 -28.54 -1.36 -11.16
C LYS A 126 -28.07 -1.01 -9.74
N SER A 127 -27.35 0.10 -9.62
CA SER A 127 -26.82 0.54 -8.33
C SER A 127 -27.33 1.90 -7.89
N ASP A 128 -27.63 2.02 -6.59
CA ASP A 128 -27.92 3.29 -5.96
C ASP A 128 -26.66 3.87 -5.29
N ARG A 129 -26.04 4.90 -5.88
CA ARG A 129 -25.08 5.76 -5.17
C ARG A 129 -25.85 6.78 -4.34
N LYS A 130 -25.61 6.83 -3.03
CA LYS A 130 -26.23 7.83 -2.12
C LYS A 130 -25.14 8.64 -1.43
N GLU A 131 -25.23 9.95 -1.60
CA GLU A 131 -24.49 11.00 -0.91
C GLU A 131 -25.52 11.92 -0.24
N LYS A 132 -25.22 12.48 0.92
CA LYS A 132 -26.13 13.41 1.60
C LYS A 132 -25.48 14.78 1.73
N GLU A 133 -26.20 15.81 1.31
CA GLU A 133 -25.75 17.19 1.46
C GLU A 133 -25.85 17.63 2.92
N PHE A 134 -24.70 17.67 3.59
CA PHE A 134 -24.52 18.30 4.90
C PHE A 134 -23.27 19.20 4.87
N PRO A 135 -23.17 20.20 5.77
CA PRO A 135 -21.90 20.91 5.98
C PRO A 135 -20.81 19.90 6.32
N ARG A 136 -19.72 19.86 5.55
CA ARG A 136 -18.63 18.90 5.77
C ARG A 136 -17.92 19.23 7.08
N ILE A 137 -17.81 18.25 7.97
CA ILE A 137 -17.08 18.37 9.24
C ILE A 137 -15.75 17.63 9.12
N LYS A 138 -14.65 18.26 9.54
CA LYS A 138 -13.32 17.65 9.56
C LYS A 138 -12.79 17.60 10.98
N LEU A 139 -12.86 16.43 11.63
CA LEU A 139 -12.29 16.21 12.96
C LEU A 139 -10.87 15.62 12.92
N ASN A 140 -10.44 15.08 11.76
CA ASN A 140 -9.10 14.53 11.59
C ASN A 140 -8.02 15.58 11.93
N GLY A 141 -7.23 15.28 12.96
CA GLY A 141 -6.14 16.15 13.45
C GLY A 141 -6.60 17.34 14.29
N GLN A 142 -7.90 17.53 14.52
CA GLN A 142 -8.47 18.67 15.25
C GLN A 142 -8.61 18.42 16.75
N CYS A 143 -8.72 17.16 17.16
CA CYS A 143 -8.93 16.78 18.56
C CYS A 143 -7.66 16.14 19.16
N TYR A 144 -7.58 16.14 20.48
CA TYR A 144 -6.51 15.48 21.25
C TYR A 144 -7.07 14.37 22.13
N PHE A 145 -6.24 13.38 22.46
CA PHE A 145 -6.63 12.35 23.40
C PHE A 145 -6.91 12.97 24.79
N PRO A 146 -8.04 12.67 25.44
CA PRO A 146 -8.35 13.27 26.73
C PRO A 146 -7.32 12.87 27.79
N GLY A 147 -6.67 13.87 28.39
CA GLY A 147 -5.56 13.72 29.35
C GLY A 147 -4.17 13.61 28.72
N ARG A 148 -4.03 13.73 27.38
CA ARG A 148 -2.73 13.71 26.68
C ARG A 148 -2.69 14.78 25.58
N PRO A 149 -2.44 16.06 25.91
CA PRO A 149 -2.56 17.20 25.00
C PRO A 149 -1.54 17.20 23.85
N GLN A 150 -0.51 16.35 23.88
CA GLN A 150 0.45 16.21 22.78
C GLN A 150 0.02 15.18 21.72
N ASN A 151 -0.96 14.32 22.03
CA ASN A 151 -1.39 13.25 21.14
C ASN A 151 -2.63 13.66 20.38
N ARG A 152 -2.49 13.91 19.07
CA ARG A 152 -3.62 14.21 18.19
C ARG A 152 -4.42 12.96 17.84
N ILE A 153 -5.74 13.12 17.80
CA ILE A 153 -6.64 12.15 17.19
C ILE A 153 -6.61 12.37 15.67
N VAL A 154 -6.20 11.34 14.93
CA VAL A 154 -6.03 11.39 13.47
C VAL A 154 -6.84 10.26 12.81
N CYS A 155 -6.88 10.23 11.48
CA CYS A 155 -7.71 9.34 10.66
C CYS A 155 -7.76 7.89 11.15
N ARG A 156 -6.63 7.25 11.43
CA ARG A 156 -6.58 5.85 11.93
C ARG A 156 -7.38 5.63 13.23
N HIS A 157 -7.37 6.61 14.14
CA HIS A 157 -8.11 6.49 15.40
C HIS A 157 -9.61 6.67 15.17
N ILE A 158 -10.00 7.61 14.31
CA ILE A 158 -11.40 7.88 13.96
C ILE A 158 -11.98 6.69 13.19
N ALA A 159 -11.23 6.15 12.22
CA ALA A 159 -11.61 4.94 11.49
C ALA A 159 -11.81 3.74 12.43
N ALA A 160 -10.91 3.55 13.40
CA ALA A 160 -11.06 2.50 14.41
C ALA A 160 -12.28 2.72 15.33
N GLN A 161 -12.58 3.97 15.71
CA GLN A 161 -13.80 4.30 16.47
C GLN A 161 -15.04 3.95 15.65
N TYR A 162 -15.10 4.34 14.39
CA TYR A 162 -16.25 4.07 13.54
C TYR A 162 -16.48 2.56 13.33
N ILE A 163 -15.42 1.74 13.30
CA ILE A 163 -15.55 0.28 13.34
C ILE A 163 -16.24 -0.19 14.63
N ASN A 164 -15.86 0.37 15.79
CA ASN A 164 -16.52 0.04 17.06
C ASN A 164 -18.01 0.40 17.00
N ASP A 165 -18.34 1.56 16.45
CA ASP A 165 -19.72 2.03 16.31
C ASP A 165 -20.55 1.10 15.40
N ILE A 166 -19.97 0.61 14.30
CA ILE A 166 -20.62 -0.36 13.40
C ILE A 166 -20.96 -1.66 14.13
N TYR A 167 -20.05 -2.18 14.96
CA TYR A 167 -20.29 -3.43 15.69
C TYR A 167 -21.17 -3.26 16.93
N GLN A 168 -21.26 -2.05 17.49
CA GLN A 168 -22.23 -1.73 18.53
C GLN A 168 -23.64 -1.55 17.95
N ASN A 169 -23.76 -0.89 16.79
CA ASN A 169 -25.01 -0.67 16.09
C ASN A 169 -24.79 -0.75 14.57
N VAL A 170 -25.28 -1.83 13.97
CA VAL A 170 -25.16 -2.10 12.52
C VAL A 170 -25.77 -0.99 11.66
N ASP A 171 -26.77 -0.27 12.17
CA ASP A 171 -27.46 0.82 11.49
C ASP A 171 -26.89 2.21 11.80
N TYR A 172 -25.76 2.29 12.52
CA TYR A 172 -25.11 3.54 12.90
C TYR A 172 -24.81 4.47 11.72
N LYS A 173 -24.99 5.78 11.95
CA LYS A 173 -24.87 6.85 10.95
C LYS A 173 -24.07 8.03 11.54
N PRO A 174 -22.86 8.31 11.02
CA PRO A 174 -21.99 9.31 11.65
C PRO A 174 -22.55 10.73 11.64
N HIS A 175 -23.35 11.13 10.64
CA HIS A 175 -23.93 12.50 10.56
C HIS A 175 -25.00 12.81 11.60
N GLN A 176 -25.71 11.82 12.16
CA GLN A 176 -26.88 12.11 13.00
C GLN A 176 -26.51 12.35 14.46
N ASP A 177 -25.26 12.06 14.85
CA ASP A 177 -24.92 11.81 16.27
C ASP A 177 -23.53 12.41 16.65
N ASP A 178 -22.61 11.55 17.06
CA ASP A 178 -21.38 11.87 17.81
C ASP A 178 -20.31 12.58 17.00
N TYR A 179 -20.38 12.55 15.66
CA TYR A 179 -19.37 13.16 14.80
C TYR A 179 -19.75 14.57 14.31
N SER A 180 -20.84 15.14 14.86
CA SER A 180 -21.37 16.46 14.48
C SER A 180 -20.60 17.65 15.09
N SER A 181 -19.73 17.43 16.08
CA SER A 181 -18.82 18.45 16.62
C SER A 181 -17.63 17.80 17.34
N ALA A 182 -16.56 18.55 17.57
CA ALA A 182 -15.41 18.08 18.33
C ALA A 182 -15.77 17.69 19.77
N GLU A 183 -16.67 18.45 20.41
CA GLU A 183 -17.11 18.22 21.78
C GLU A 183 -17.86 16.89 21.91
N LYS A 184 -18.89 16.68 21.08
CA LYS A 184 -19.64 15.41 21.06
C LYS A 184 -18.74 14.24 20.75
N PHE A 185 -17.87 14.39 19.75
CA PHE A 185 -16.95 13.34 19.37
C PHE A 185 -16.03 12.95 20.52
N LEU A 186 -15.49 13.91 21.28
CA LEU A 186 -14.62 13.63 22.42
C LEU A 186 -15.33 12.92 23.58
N THR A 187 -16.63 13.16 23.77
CA THR A 187 -17.42 12.44 24.79
C THR A 187 -17.67 10.98 24.41
N HIS A 188 -17.79 10.69 23.12
CA HIS A 188 -17.99 9.34 22.57
C HIS A 188 -16.68 8.57 22.36
N PHE A 189 -15.59 9.27 22.03
CA PHE A 189 -14.36 8.66 21.54
C PHE A 189 -13.68 7.75 22.58
N ASN A 190 -13.46 6.50 22.18
CA ASN A 190 -12.82 5.50 23.01
C ASN A 190 -11.28 5.65 22.97
N LYS A 191 -10.69 5.93 24.13
CA LYS A 191 -9.22 6.07 24.25
C LYS A 191 -8.45 4.81 23.84
N LYS A 192 -9.07 3.62 23.87
CA LYS A 192 -8.48 2.36 23.39
C LYS A 192 -8.19 2.39 21.88
N CYS A 193 -8.84 3.27 21.11
CA CYS A 193 -8.58 3.44 19.67
C CYS A 193 -7.16 3.94 19.35
N LYS A 194 -6.39 4.45 20.35
CA LYS A 194 -4.99 4.88 20.16
C LYS A 194 -4.14 3.83 19.44
N ASN A 195 -4.26 2.57 19.84
CA ASN A 195 -3.45 1.47 19.31
C ASN A 195 -4.27 0.47 18.50
N GLN A 196 -5.58 0.69 18.33
CA GLN A 196 -6.48 -0.33 17.77
C GLN A 196 -6.17 -0.65 16.30
N THR A 197 -5.88 0.34 15.46
CA THR A 197 -5.47 0.09 14.07
C THR A 197 -4.19 -0.73 14.01
N LEU A 198 -3.20 -0.41 14.86
CA LEU A 198 -1.96 -1.17 14.93
C LEU A 198 -2.22 -2.60 15.43
N ALA A 199 -3.08 -2.77 16.44
CA ALA A 199 -3.48 -4.09 16.91
C ALA A 199 -4.16 -4.90 15.79
N LEU A 200 -5.03 -4.26 14.99
CA LEU A 200 -5.64 -4.88 13.82
C LEU A 200 -4.60 -5.30 12.78
N ILE A 201 -3.49 -4.57 12.62
CA ILE A 201 -2.36 -4.90 11.73
C ILE A 201 -1.44 -5.97 12.33
N SER A 202 -1.20 -6.00 13.65
CA SER A 202 -0.25 -6.97 14.22
C SER A 202 -0.88 -8.32 14.58
N SER A 203 -2.21 -8.44 14.74
CA SER A 203 -2.84 -9.63 15.33
C SER A 203 -3.67 -10.54 14.39
N ARG A 204 -3.77 -10.23 13.10
CA ARG A 204 -4.85 -10.71 12.19
C ARG A 204 -4.42 -10.89 10.72
N PRO A 205 -3.35 -11.60 10.37
CA PRO A 205 -2.84 -11.64 8.99
C PRO A 205 -3.87 -12.16 7.97
N GLU A 206 -4.80 -13.00 8.40
CA GLU A 206 -5.76 -13.65 7.51
C GLU A 206 -6.80 -12.71 6.90
N GLY A 207 -7.03 -12.89 5.60
CA GLY A 207 -8.04 -12.13 4.86
C GLY A 207 -7.65 -10.70 4.53
N ARG A 208 -6.43 -10.26 4.87
CA ARG A 208 -5.92 -8.95 4.44
C ARG A 208 -5.39 -9.04 3.01
N CYS A 209 -5.57 -7.98 2.24
CA CYS A 209 -4.93 -7.90 0.93
C CYS A 209 -4.54 -6.47 0.59
N VAL A 210 -3.66 -6.34 -0.38
CA VAL A 210 -3.47 -5.10 -1.13
C VAL A 210 -4.00 -5.32 -2.54
N ALA A 211 -4.80 -4.39 -3.03
CA ALA A 211 -5.31 -4.40 -4.39
C ALA A 211 -5.14 -3.03 -5.03
N ALA A 212 -5.29 -2.96 -6.35
CA ALA A 212 -5.39 -1.66 -6.99
C ALA A 212 -6.64 -0.92 -6.47
N CYS A 213 -6.60 0.41 -6.39
CA CYS A 213 -7.80 1.16 -6.03
C CYS A 213 -8.93 0.95 -7.06
N GLY A 214 -8.58 0.67 -8.33
CA GLY A 214 -9.53 0.22 -9.34
C GLY A 214 -10.13 -1.16 -9.08
N ASP A 215 -9.44 -2.03 -8.33
CA ASP A 215 -9.84 -3.40 -7.95
C ASP A 215 -10.67 -3.49 -6.68
N PHE A 216 -10.96 -2.34 -6.07
CA PHE A 216 -11.64 -2.30 -4.79
C PHE A 216 -12.95 -3.10 -4.80
N GLY A 217 -13.81 -2.89 -5.80
CA GLY A 217 -15.07 -3.60 -5.95
C GLY A 217 -14.90 -5.11 -6.15
N LEU A 218 -13.89 -5.53 -6.92
CA LEU A 218 -13.56 -6.95 -7.11
C LEU A 218 -13.23 -7.61 -5.77
N VAL A 219 -12.43 -6.93 -4.93
CA VAL A 219 -12.15 -7.40 -3.57
C VAL A 219 -13.41 -7.44 -2.72
N MET A 220 -14.27 -6.41 -2.77
CA MET A 220 -15.52 -6.41 -2.00
C MET A 220 -16.44 -7.57 -2.38
N LYS A 221 -16.52 -7.91 -3.68
CA LYS A 221 -17.25 -9.07 -4.18
C LYS A 221 -16.69 -10.37 -3.60
N ALA A 222 -15.36 -10.54 -3.60
CA ALA A 222 -14.72 -11.72 -3.02
C ALA A 222 -15.01 -11.84 -1.50
N TYR A 223 -15.02 -10.72 -0.77
CA TYR A 223 -15.48 -10.73 0.62
C TYR A 223 -16.96 -11.08 0.75
N PHE A 224 -17.85 -10.59 -0.12
CA PHE A 224 -19.26 -10.97 -0.08
C PHE A 224 -19.48 -12.47 -0.31
N ASP A 225 -18.73 -13.10 -1.23
CA ASP A 225 -18.77 -14.56 -1.42
C ASP A 225 -18.44 -15.31 -0.13
N LYS A 226 -17.39 -14.86 0.57
CA LYS A 226 -16.99 -15.45 1.86
C LYS A 226 -17.99 -15.14 2.96
N MET A 227 -18.53 -13.93 3.01
CA MET A 227 -19.53 -13.55 4.00
C MET A 227 -20.81 -14.39 3.85
N GLU A 228 -21.31 -14.55 2.62
CA GLU A 228 -22.52 -15.32 2.30
C GLU A 228 -22.35 -16.80 2.65
N SER A 229 -21.24 -17.42 2.21
CA SER A 229 -20.93 -18.84 2.50
C SER A 229 -20.73 -19.14 3.99
N ASN A 230 -20.49 -18.11 4.82
CA ASN A 230 -20.24 -18.25 6.25
C ASN A 230 -21.32 -17.59 7.13
N GLY A 231 -22.45 -17.15 6.55
CA GLY A 231 -23.55 -16.54 7.31
C GLY A 231 -23.21 -15.20 7.98
N ILE A 232 -22.20 -14.47 7.49
CA ILE A 232 -21.80 -13.17 8.02
C ILE A 232 -22.58 -12.08 7.29
N SER A 233 -23.44 -11.37 8.02
CA SER A 233 -24.25 -10.30 7.43
C SER A 233 -23.57 -8.94 7.42
N VAL A 234 -22.56 -8.71 8.25
CA VAL A 234 -21.87 -7.43 8.41
C VAL A 234 -20.37 -7.64 8.62
N MET A 235 -19.56 -6.88 7.88
CA MET A 235 -18.13 -6.81 8.08
C MET A 235 -17.68 -5.35 7.98
N ALA A 236 -16.81 -4.92 8.90
CA ALA A 236 -16.07 -3.68 8.77
C ALA A 236 -14.60 -3.99 8.43
N ALA A 237 -13.93 -3.07 7.76
CA ALA A 237 -12.50 -3.15 7.45
C ALA A 237 -11.85 -1.78 7.54
N ILE A 238 -10.59 -1.76 7.98
CA ILE A 238 -9.72 -0.59 7.78
C ILE A 238 -9.24 -0.62 6.33
N LEU A 239 -9.35 0.52 5.65
CA LEU A 239 -8.66 0.74 4.38
C LEU A 239 -7.43 1.60 4.65
N LEU A 240 -6.25 1.20 4.17
CA LEU A 240 -5.08 2.07 4.17
C LEU A 240 -4.73 2.45 2.73
N VAL A 241 -4.67 3.74 2.49
CA VAL A 241 -4.20 4.32 1.24
C VAL A 241 -3.05 5.23 1.63
N ASP A 242 -1.83 4.78 1.33
CA ASP A 242 -0.61 5.43 1.82
C ASP A 242 -0.59 5.55 3.37
N ASN A 243 -0.57 6.78 3.90
CA ASN A 243 -0.61 7.09 5.32
C ASN A 243 -2.02 7.35 5.87
N HIS A 244 -3.03 7.37 5.01
CA HIS A 244 -4.41 7.69 5.37
C HIS A 244 -5.23 6.42 5.60
N ALA A 245 -6.06 6.47 6.63
CA ALA A 245 -6.90 5.35 7.03
C ALA A 245 -8.37 5.71 6.88
N LEU A 246 -9.11 4.85 6.18
CA LEU A 246 -10.56 4.93 6.00
C LEU A 246 -11.23 3.69 6.60
N THR A 247 -12.56 3.66 6.57
CA THR A 247 -13.34 2.48 6.97
C THR A 247 -14.26 2.05 5.85
N ALA A 248 -14.18 0.78 5.47
CA ALA A 248 -15.21 0.13 4.66
C ALA A 248 -16.18 -0.64 5.55
N ARG A 249 -17.46 -0.63 5.17
CA ARG A 249 -18.50 -1.48 5.74
C ARG A 249 -19.19 -2.25 4.63
N LEU A 250 -19.19 -3.57 4.74
CA LEU A 250 -19.94 -4.48 3.89
C LEU A 250 -21.17 -4.99 4.67
N ARG A 251 -22.33 -5.01 4.02
CA ARG A 251 -23.54 -5.58 4.60
C ARG A 251 -24.34 -6.35 3.56
N ILE A 252 -24.77 -7.54 3.94
CA ILE A 252 -25.76 -8.35 3.21
C ILE A 252 -27.11 -8.08 3.89
N LYS A 253 -28.08 -7.57 3.13
CA LYS A 253 -29.42 -7.25 3.64
C LYS A 253 -30.46 -8.12 2.94
N ASN A 254 -31.16 -8.93 3.70
CA ASN A 254 -32.32 -9.66 3.20
C ASN A 254 -33.57 -8.83 3.48
N THR A 255 -34.35 -8.55 2.45
CA THR A 255 -35.64 -7.86 2.57
C THR A 255 -36.76 -8.85 2.89
N THR A 256 -37.87 -8.35 3.41
CA THR A 256 -39.08 -9.14 3.67
C THR A 256 -39.68 -9.76 2.39
N GLU A 257 -39.36 -9.18 1.22
CA GLU A 257 -39.79 -9.65 -0.09
C GLU A 257 -38.85 -10.71 -0.70
N GLY A 258 -37.82 -11.15 0.04
CA GLY A 258 -36.86 -12.17 -0.40
C GLY A 258 -35.68 -11.65 -1.22
N CYS A 259 -35.63 -10.34 -1.53
CA CYS A 259 -34.50 -9.74 -2.23
C CYS A 259 -33.30 -9.55 -1.30
N THR A 260 -32.12 -9.98 -1.75
CA THR A 260 -30.84 -9.77 -1.06
C THR A 260 -30.14 -8.56 -1.66
N HIS A 261 -29.68 -7.64 -0.82
CA HIS A 261 -28.92 -6.46 -1.24
C HIS A 261 -27.51 -6.49 -0.64
N TYR A 262 -26.52 -6.29 -1.51
CA TYR A 262 -25.12 -6.13 -1.19
C TYR A 262 -24.79 -4.65 -1.07
N VAL A 263 -24.30 -4.26 0.09
CA VAL A 263 -24.07 -2.85 0.43
C VAL A 263 -22.62 -2.63 0.81
N VAL A 264 -21.94 -1.78 0.06
CA VAL A 264 -20.62 -1.27 0.41
C VAL A 264 -20.77 0.19 0.85
N SER A 265 -20.13 0.56 1.96
CA SER A 265 -20.04 1.95 2.39
C SER A 265 -18.60 2.29 2.76
N VAL A 266 -18.05 3.39 2.25
CA VAL A 266 -16.74 3.90 2.66
C VAL A 266 -16.92 5.21 3.41
N TYR A 267 -16.20 5.29 4.52
CA TYR A 267 -16.18 6.42 5.42
C TYR A 267 -14.77 7.02 5.46
N ASP A 268 -14.64 8.28 5.07
CA ASP A 268 -13.38 9.04 5.16
C ASP A 268 -13.40 9.91 6.42
N PRO A 269 -12.48 9.70 7.38
CA PRO A 269 -12.34 10.56 8.55
C PRO A 269 -12.12 12.06 8.28
N ASN A 270 -11.78 12.47 7.05
CA ASN A 270 -11.69 13.87 6.64
C ASN A 270 -13.05 14.53 6.37
N VAL A 271 -14.08 13.73 6.06
CA VAL A 271 -15.48 14.16 5.98
C VAL A 271 -16.24 13.39 7.04
N THR A 272 -15.99 13.76 8.28
CA THR A 272 -16.25 12.95 9.48
C THR A 272 -17.74 12.66 9.70
N ASN A 273 -18.64 13.44 9.13
CA ASN A 273 -20.08 13.24 9.21
C ASN A 273 -20.67 12.43 8.04
N ASP A 274 -19.94 12.15 6.96
CA ASP A 274 -20.51 11.53 5.76
C ASP A 274 -19.87 10.18 5.39
N LYS A 275 -20.60 9.38 4.63
CA LYS A 275 -20.12 8.15 4.00
C LYS A 275 -20.78 7.97 2.64
N ILE A 276 -20.02 7.54 1.65
CA ILE A 276 -20.60 7.14 0.37
C ILE A 276 -21.00 5.69 0.45
N ARG A 277 -22.22 5.41 -0.03
CA ARG A 277 -22.79 4.07 -0.09
C ARG A 277 -23.17 3.72 -1.52
N ILE A 278 -22.82 2.50 -1.92
CA ILE A 278 -23.34 1.83 -3.11
C ILE A 278 -24.07 0.56 -2.65
N MET A 279 -25.22 0.31 -3.28
CA MET A 279 -26.07 -0.84 -3.03
C MET A 279 -26.49 -1.45 -4.36
N SER A 280 -26.41 -2.77 -4.46
CA SER A 280 -26.95 -3.55 -5.59
C SER A 280 -27.59 -4.84 -5.07
N GLU A 281 -28.54 -5.38 -5.83
CA GLU A 281 -29.11 -6.73 -5.63
C GLU A 281 -28.14 -7.85 -6.05
N SER A 282 -27.07 -7.50 -6.78
CA SER A 282 -26.06 -8.44 -7.27
C SER A 282 -24.65 -8.02 -6.85
N LYS A 283 -23.93 -8.93 -6.19
CA LYS A 283 -22.50 -8.77 -5.91
C LYS A 283 -21.65 -8.70 -7.18
N GLU A 284 -22.14 -9.19 -8.31
CA GLU A 284 -21.47 -9.05 -9.61
C GLU A 284 -21.43 -7.60 -10.10
N ASP A 285 -22.41 -6.77 -9.73
CA ASP A 285 -22.37 -5.34 -10.07
C ASP A 285 -21.29 -4.62 -9.26
N ILE A 286 -21.14 -5.03 -7.98
CA ILE A 286 -20.18 -4.43 -7.05
C ILE A 286 -18.74 -4.52 -7.57
N LYS A 287 -18.40 -5.57 -8.35
CA LYS A 287 -17.02 -5.79 -8.84
C LYS A 287 -16.50 -4.66 -9.73
N HIS A 288 -17.38 -3.87 -10.33
CA HIS A 288 -17.05 -2.80 -11.28
C HIS A 288 -16.73 -1.45 -10.63
N TYR A 289 -16.90 -1.31 -9.31
CA TYR A 289 -16.63 -0.05 -8.61
C TYR A 289 -15.19 0.03 -8.14
N SER A 290 -14.57 1.17 -8.40
CA SER A 290 -13.28 1.55 -7.83
C SER A 290 -13.46 2.14 -6.43
N LEU A 291 -12.36 2.28 -5.68
CA LEU A 291 -12.39 3.02 -4.42
C LEU A 291 -12.83 4.47 -4.63
N MET A 292 -12.49 5.08 -5.77
CA MET A 292 -12.83 6.47 -6.11
C MET A 292 -14.34 6.71 -6.20
N ASP A 293 -15.11 5.69 -6.61
CA ASP A 293 -16.58 5.76 -6.64
C ASP A 293 -17.17 5.98 -5.23
N PHE A 294 -16.40 5.65 -4.20
CA PHE A 294 -16.74 5.81 -2.79
C PHE A 294 -16.02 6.98 -2.10
N MET A 295 -15.40 7.89 -2.84
CA MET A 295 -14.73 9.08 -2.30
C MET A 295 -15.46 10.37 -2.71
N ASN A 296 -15.66 11.30 -1.76
CA ASN A 296 -16.23 12.63 -2.03
C ASN A 296 -15.11 13.53 -2.54
N VAL A 297 -14.75 13.40 -3.81
CA VAL A 297 -13.53 14.00 -4.32
C VAL A 297 -13.75 15.46 -4.71
N ASP A 298 -13.35 16.36 -3.81
CA ASP A 298 -12.76 17.62 -4.23
C ASP A 298 -11.23 17.42 -4.14
N TYR A 299 -10.61 17.11 -5.28
CA TYR A 299 -9.18 16.77 -5.35
C TYR A 299 -8.29 17.88 -4.77
N SER A 300 -8.77 19.13 -4.80
CA SER A 300 -8.07 20.29 -4.23
C SER A 300 -7.95 20.25 -2.69
N LEU A 301 -8.79 19.46 -2.00
CA LEU A 301 -8.82 19.33 -0.54
C LEU A 301 -8.01 18.13 -0.02
N LEU A 302 -7.53 17.26 -0.91
CA LEU A 302 -6.69 16.10 -0.58
C LEU A 302 -5.24 16.53 -0.27
N LYS A 303 -5.06 17.42 0.71
CA LYS A 303 -3.75 17.89 1.21
C LYS A 303 -2.84 16.78 1.75
N TRP A 304 -3.34 15.55 1.87
CA TRP A 304 -2.61 14.39 2.40
C TRP A 304 -2.14 13.42 1.32
N SER A 305 -2.44 13.66 0.04
CA SER A 305 -1.93 12.86 -1.07
C SER A 305 -1.22 13.71 -2.10
N ASN A 306 -0.07 13.23 -2.59
CA ASN A 306 0.23 13.47 -4.00
C ASN A 306 -0.86 12.73 -4.79
N ASP A 307 -1.53 13.38 -5.73
CA ASP A 307 -2.68 12.87 -6.52
C ASP A 307 -2.51 11.45 -7.11
N HIS A 308 -1.27 10.96 -7.13
CA HIS A 308 -0.83 9.65 -7.57
C HIS A 308 -1.08 8.53 -6.57
N VAL A 309 -0.89 8.76 -5.27
CA VAL A 309 -0.82 7.64 -4.31
C VAL A 309 -2.21 7.04 -4.04
N ILE A 310 -3.26 7.87 -4.07
CA ILE A 310 -4.64 7.40 -3.88
C ILE A 310 -5.12 6.58 -5.09
N ASN A 311 -4.54 6.78 -6.27
CA ASN A 311 -4.94 6.05 -7.48
C ASN A 311 -4.23 4.69 -7.65
N GLN A 312 -3.23 4.39 -6.82
CA GLN A 312 -2.43 3.17 -7.01
C GLN A 312 -3.05 1.98 -6.27
N SER A 313 -2.95 1.97 -4.95
CA SER A 313 -3.20 0.75 -4.18
C SER A 313 -3.88 1.04 -2.85
N VAL A 314 -4.71 0.10 -2.41
CA VAL A 314 -5.39 0.12 -1.12
C VAL A 314 -5.12 -1.19 -0.40
N ALA A 315 -4.69 -1.09 0.85
CA ALA A 315 -4.69 -2.23 1.76
C ALA A 315 -6.05 -2.33 2.43
N ILE A 316 -6.58 -3.54 2.51
CA ILE A 316 -7.88 -3.83 3.12
C ILE A 316 -7.63 -4.80 4.28
N ILE A 317 -8.00 -4.39 5.48
CA ILE A 317 -7.76 -5.13 6.72
C ILE A 317 -9.11 -5.40 7.39
N PRO A 318 -9.68 -6.60 7.22
CA PRO A 318 -10.95 -6.96 7.85
C PRO A 318 -10.87 -6.90 9.38
N ALA A 319 -11.91 -6.35 10.00
CA ALA A 319 -12.01 -6.17 11.45
C ALA A 319 -12.90 -7.23 12.11
N LEU A 320 -12.82 -8.49 11.66
CA LEU A 320 -13.57 -9.62 12.24
C LEU A 320 -12.83 -10.29 13.41
N PRO A 321 -13.55 -11.05 14.26
CA PRO A 321 -12.95 -11.98 15.22
C PRO A 321 -11.97 -12.96 14.54
N LYS A 322 -10.96 -13.43 15.28
CA LYS A 322 -9.86 -14.24 14.74
C LYS A 322 -10.35 -15.52 14.05
N GLU A 323 -11.37 -16.15 14.63
CA GLU A 323 -11.97 -17.38 14.14
C GLU A 323 -12.64 -17.17 12.77
N GLN A 324 -13.26 -16.01 12.55
CA GLN A 324 -13.95 -15.68 11.30
C GLN A 324 -12.98 -15.24 10.20
N LEU A 325 -11.82 -14.68 10.55
CA LEU A 325 -10.81 -14.26 9.57
C LEU A 325 -10.22 -15.44 8.79
N LEU A 326 -10.10 -16.62 9.42
CA LEU A 326 -9.63 -17.83 8.75
C LEU A 326 -10.51 -18.21 7.56
N MET A 327 -11.80 -17.86 7.58
CA MET A 327 -12.75 -18.13 6.50
C MET A 327 -12.48 -17.27 5.25
N LEU A 328 -11.81 -16.13 5.43
CA LEU A 328 -11.47 -15.21 4.34
C LEU A 328 -10.23 -15.64 3.54
N LYS A 329 -9.51 -16.68 3.96
CA LYS A 329 -8.32 -17.20 3.26
C LYS A 329 -8.63 -17.67 1.83
N GLY A 330 -7.64 -17.54 0.96
CA GLY A 330 -7.61 -18.09 -0.39
C GLY A 330 -8.16 -17.13 -1.45
N SER A 331 -9.46 -16.79 -1.40
CA SER A 331 -10.08 -16.04 -2.50
C SER A 331 -9.63 -14.58 -2.61
N VAL A 332 -9.23 -13.97 -1.49
CA VAL A 332 -8.84 -12.55 -1.45
C VAL A 332 -7.32 -12.40 -1.57
N ASP A 333 -6.57 -13.39 -1.10
CA ASP A 333 -5.10 -13.42 -1.16
C ASP A 333 -4.60 -13.69 -2.59
N GLU A 334 -5.41 -14.35 -3.41
CA GLU A 334 -5.14 -14.65 -4.83
C GLU A 334 -5.30 -13.45 -5.77
N ILE A 335 -5.88 -12.34 -5.31
CA ILE A 335 -6.00 -11.14 -6.13
C ILE A 335 -4.59 -10.57 -6.33
N THR A 336 -4.10 -10.62 -7.56
CA THR A 336 -2.78 -10.12 -7.91
C THR A 336 -2.69 -8.62 -7.58
N PRO A 337 -1.80 -8.23 -6.65
CA PRO A 337 -1.63 -6.83 -6.35
C PRO A 337 -0.92 -6.12 -7.51
N PRO A 338 -1.16 -4.82 -7.74
CA PRO A 338 -0.49 -4.10 -8.81
C PRO A 338 1.00 -3.91 -8.50
N LEU A 339 1.87 -3.98 -9.50
CA LEU A 339 3.31 -3.84 -9.34
C LEU A 339 3.69 -2.36 -9.20
N SER A 340 3.69 -1.85 -7.95
CA SER A 340 4.03 -0.45 -7.65
C SER A 340 4.71 -0.29 -6.29
N PRO A 341 5.52 0.78 -6.09
CA PRO A 341 6.17 1.03 -4.80
C PRO A 341 5.14 1.24 -3.67
N ALA A 342 3.99 1.85 -3.97
CA ALA A 342 2.89 2.00 -3.01
C ALA A 342 2.33 0.64 -2.56
N THR A 343 2.16 -0.30 -3.49
CA THR A 343 1.77 -1.68 -3.16
C THR A 343 2.78 -2.34 -2.25
N MET A 344 4.06 -2.25 -2.59
CA MET A 344 5.12 -2.87 -1.79
C MET A 344 5.16 -2.27 -0.38
N ASN A 345 5.04 -0.95 -0.25
CA ASN A 345 4.95 -0.27 1.04
C ASN A 345 3.78 -0.79 1.88
N LEU A 346 2.60 -0.88 1.28
CA LEU A 346 1.39 -1.36 1.94
C LEU A 346 1.49 -2.84 2.35
N LEU A 347 2.00 -3.72 1.49
CA LEU A 347 2.21 -5.14 1.80
C LEU A 347 3.14 -5.31 3.00
N MET A 348 4.24 -4.55 3.02
CA MET A 348 5.19 -4.55 4.12
C MET A 348 4.56 -4.01 5.42
N ALA A 349 3.77 -2.94 5.31
CA ALA A 349 3.08 -2.34 6.44
C ALA A 349 2.02 -3.27 7.05
N ILE A 350 1.21 -3.94 6.24
CA ILE A 350 0.11 -4.78 6.73
C ILE A 350 0.48 -6.23 7.00
N GLY A 351 1.71 -6.65 6.71
CA GLY A 351 2.11 -8.03 6.98
C GLY A 351 1.56 -9.06 5.98
N GLN A 352 1.27 -8.68 4.72
CA GLN A 352 0.70 -9.62 3.75
C GLN A 352 1.80 -10.32 2.94
N ASN A 353 2.27 -11.43 3.50
CA ASN A 353 3.43 -12.20 3.05
C ASN A 353 3.19 -12.96 1.72
N HIS A 354 1.97 -13.44 1.46
CA HIS A 354 1.68 -14.21 0.24
C HIS A 354 1.86 -13.34 -1.01
N GLN A 355 1.15 -12.21 -1.05
CA GLN A 355 1.25 -11.25 -2.15
C GLN A 355 2.65 -10.62 -2.25
N LEU A 356 3.33 -10.40 -1.11
CA LEU A 356 4.72 -9.96 -1.09
C LEU A 356 5.66 -10.96 -1.80
N THR A 357 5.56 -12.25 -1.46
CA THR A 357 6.40 -13.30 -2.05
C THR A 357 6.20 -13.41 -3.56
N GLN A 358 4.96 -13.28 -4.03
CA GLN A 358 4.64 -13.22 -5.45
C GLN A 358 5.35 -12.03 -6.13
N LEU A 359 5.28 -10.83 -5.56
CA LEU A 359 5.96 -9.65 -6.11
C LEU A 359 7.48 -9.79 -6.07
N MET A 360 8.06 -10.33 -4.98
CA MET A 360 9.50 -10.57 -4.88
C MET A 360 10.01 -11.48 -6.01
N THR A 361 9.20 -12.43 -6.48
CA THR A 361 9.56 -13.26 -7.65
C THR A 361 9.53 -12.45 -8.95
N GLN A 362 8.52 -11.58 -9.12
CA GLN A 362 8.39 -10.74 -10.32
C GLN A 362 9.51 -9.70 -10.44
N LEU A 363 9.98 -9.14 -9.32
CA LEU A 363 11.04 -8.13 -9.28
C LEU A 363 12.39 -8.61 -9.82
N GLN A 364 12.66 -9.93 -9.85
CA GLN A 364 13.89 -10.47 -10.43
C GLN A 364 14.00 -10.15 -11.93
N LYS A 365 12.88 -9.97 -12.63
CA LYS A 365 12.85 -9.69 -14.08
C LYS A 365 12.97 -8.21 -14.44
N MET A 366 13.02 -7.31 -13.45
CA MET A 366 13.01 -5.86 -13.68
C MET A 366 14.43 -5.26 -13.78
N PRO A 367 14.59 -4.06 -14.37
CA PRO A 367 15.83 -3.30 -14.26
C PRO A 367 16.16 -2.94 -12.80
N GLU A 368 17.45 -2.82 -12.46
CA GLU A 368 17.91 -2.52 -11.09
C GLU A 368 17.27 -1.25 -10.51
N LEU A 369 17.12 -0.19 -11.32
CA LEU A 369 16.52 1.07 -10.89
C LEU A 369 15.09 0.85 -10.37
N HIS A 370 14.24 0.19 -11.16
CA HIS A 370 12.86 -0.11 -10.79
C HIS A 370 12.81 -1.07 -9.60
N ARG A 371 13.67 -2.08 -9.56
CA ARG A 371 13.78 -3.00 -8.42
C ARG A 371 14.12 -2.26 -7.12
N THR A 372 15.06 -1.32 -7.19
CA THR A 372 15.48 -0.51 -6.03
C THR A 372 14.34 0.40 -5.56
N GLU A 373 13.63 1.05 -6.49
CA GLU A 373 12.45 1.86 -6.18
C GLU A 373 11.34 1.02 -5.52
N MET A 374 11.07 -0.18 -6.04
CA MET A 374 10.08 -1.11 -5.48
C MET A 374 10.47 -1.59 -4.10
N LEU A 375 11.73 -1.96 -3.86
CA LEU A 375 12.16 -2.51 -2.57
C LEU A 375 12.35 -1.44 -1.48
N THR A 376 12.71 -0.21 -1.86
CA THR A 376 12.73 0.93 -0.92
C THR A 376 11.31 1.37 -0.57
N ALA A 377 10.43 1.46 -1.58
CA ALA A 377 8.99 1.69 -1.42
C ALA A 377 8.68 2.85 -0.46
N TYR A 378 9.14 4.06 -0.75
CA TYR A 378 8.81 5.23 0.06
C TYR A 378 7.33 5.60 -0.08
N ASN A 379 6.68 5.87 1.05
CA ASN A 379 5.34 6.46 1.09
C ASN A 379 5.40 8.01 1.03
N SER A 380 4.25 8.68 1.05
CA SER A 380 4.18 10.16 0.92
C SER A 380 4.90 10.95 2.02
N ILE A 381 5.21 10.31 3.16
CA ILE A 381 5.95 10.93 4.28
C ILE A 381 7.41 10.50 4.33
N ASN A 382 7.93 9.91 3.24
CA ASN A 382 9.30 9.42 3.09
C ASN A 382 9.68 8.35 4.13
N LEU A 383 8.75 7.45 4.44
CA LEU A 383 9.06 6.23 5.19
C LEU A 383 9.14 5.04 4.21
N PRO A 384 10.25 4.28 4.20
CA PRO A 384 10.39 3.11 3.35
C PRO A 384 9.54 1.95 3.89
N GLY A 385 9.14 1.04 2.99
CA GLY A 385 8.27 -0.09 3.33
C GLY A 385 8.86 -1.00 4.40
N LEU A 386 10.15 -1.33 4.30
CA LEU A 386 10.83 -2.21 5.26
C LEU A 386 10.88 -1.58 6.67
N TYR A 387 10.99 -0.25 6.76
CA TYR A 387 10.91 0.45 8.05
C TYR A 387 9.53 0.31 8.68
N LEU A 388 8.45 0.33 7.88
CA LEU A 388 7.09 0.09 8.39
C LEU A 388 6.89 -1.35 8.87
N ALA A 389 7.39 -2.34 8.12
CA ALA A 389 7.35 -3.74 8.56
C ALA A 389 8.04 -3.92 9.93
N ILE A 390 9.22 -3.33 10.09
CA ILE A 390 9.96 -3.34 11.36
C ILE A 390 9.18 -2.58 12.46
N ASN A 391 8.66 -1.39 12.16
CA ASN A 391 7.94 -0.57 13.14
C ASN A 391 6.66 -1.25 13.65
N TYR A 392 6.00 -2.02 12.80
CA TYR A 392 4.75 -2.70 13.13
C TYR A 392 4.94 -4.13 13.63
N GLY A 393 6.19 -4.60 13.72
CA GLY A 393 6.54 -5.92 14.27
C GLY A 393 6.25 -7.08 13.33
N ASN A 394 6.22 -6.84 12.02
CA ASN A 394 5.98 -7.86 11.00
C ASN A 394 7.28 -8.64 10.71
N ALA A 395 7.74 -9.42 11.70
CA ALA A 395 9.02 -10.15 11.62
C ALA A 395 9.05 -11.15 10.45
N ASP A 396 7.92 -11.76 10.12
CA ASP A 396 7.77 -12.69 8.99
C ASP A 396 8.02 -11.99 7.64
N ILE A 397 7.58 -10.75 7.47
CA ILE A 397 7.86 -9.95 6.29
C ILE A 397 9.33 -9.59 6.19
N VAL A 398 9.93 -9.17 7.31
CA VAL A 398 11.35 -8.83 7.37
C VAL A 398 12.18 -10.05 6.98
N GLU A 399 11.85 -11.22 7.53
CA GLU A 399 12.47 -12.49 7.17
C GLU A 399 12.27 -12.83 5.69
N THR A 400 11.04 -12.74 5.15
CA THR A 400 10.76 -13.00 3.73
C THR A 400 11.61 -12.11 2.81
N ILE A 401 11.73 -10.81 3.11
CA ILE A 401 12.51 -9.88 2.29
C ILE A 401 14.00 -10.25 2.33
N PHE A 402 14.57 -10.42 3.53
CA PHE A 402 15.99 -10.74 3.67
C PHE A 402 16.32 -12.10 3.04
N ASN A 403 15.50 -13.12 3.26
CA ASN A 403 15.68 -14.44 2.66
C ASN A 403 15.55 -14.39 1.14
N SER A 404 14.54 -13.70 0.60
CA SER A 404 14.37 -13.53 -0.85
C SER A 404 15.57 -12.83 -1.48
N LEU A 405 16.09 -11.78 -0.85
CA LEU A 405 17.29 -11.08 -1.31
C LEU A 405 18.55 -11.96 -1.19
N SER A 406 18.54 -12.96 -0.30
CA SER A 406 19.65 -13.89 -0.12
C SER A 406 19.62 -15.06 -1.12
N GLU A 407 18.58 -15.19 -1.94
CA GLU A 407 18.49 -16.26 -2.94
C GLU A 407 19.44 -16.01 -4.13
N PRO A 408 20.02 -17.05 -4.75
CA PRO A 408 20.91 -16.92 -5.90
C PRO A 408 20.29 -16.14 -7.07
N GLY A 409 18.97 -16.22 -7.23
CA GLY A 409 18.24 -15.45 -8.24
C GLY A 409 18.30 -13.93 -8.06
N TYR A 410 18.80 -13.43 -6.94
CA TYR A 410 19.06 -12.01 -6.68
C TYR A 410 20.55 -11.63 -6.74
N GLU A 411 21.46 -12.59 -6.88
CA GLU A 411 22.90 -12.31 -6.99
C GLU A 411 23.19 -11.43 -8.22
N GLY A 412 23.93 -10.34 -8.01
CA GLY A 412 24.27 -9.38 -9.07
C GLY A 412 23.11 -8.52 -9.59
N LEU A 413 21.88 -8.71 -9.09
CA LEU A 413 20.71 -7.92 -9.49
C LEU A 413 20.64 -6.54 -8.81
N LEU A 414 21.35 -6.35 -7.70
CA LEU A 414 21.43 -5.09 -6.99
C LEU A 414 22.91 -4.74 -6.79
N SER A 415 23.31 -3.52 -7.12
CA SER A 415 24.59 -3.01 -6.68
C SER A 415 24.65 -3.01 -5.16
N LYS A 416 25.85 -3.26 -4.60
CA LYS A 416 26.05 -3.25 -3.15
C LYS A 416 25.54 -1.97 -2.50
N LYS A 417 25.69 -0.82 -3.16
CA LYS A 417 25.15 0.46 -2.70
C LYS A 417 23.63 0.44 -2.55
N ASN A 418 22.91 -0.02 -3.57
CA ASN A 418 21.44 -0.06 -3.55
C ASN A 418 20.92 -1.10 -2.57
N LEU A 419 21.56 -2.28 -2.49
CA LEU A 419 21.26 -3.29 -1.50
C LEU A 419 21.39 -2.74 -0.08
N MET A 420 22.51 -2.10 0.26
CA MET A 420 22.70 -1.50 1.58
C MET A 420 21.67 -0.41 1.87
N HIS A 421 21.32 0.42 0.87
CA HIS A 421 20.28 1.43 1.03
C HIS A 421 18.92 0.82 1.39
N ILE A 422 18.54 -0.29 0.74
CA ILE A 422 17.31 -1.04 1.02
C ILE A 422 17.35 -1.61 2.44
N LEU A 423 18.41 -2.35 2.80
CA LEU A 423 18.52 -3.05 4.08
C LEU A 423 18.58 -2.12 5.29
N GLU A 424 19.30 -1.00 5.17
CA GLU A 424 19.37 -0.01 6.24
C GLU A 424 17.98 0.58 6.55
N ALA A 425 17.07 0.61 5.57
CA ALA A 425 15.69 1.06 5.69
C ALA A 425 15.56 2.37 6.47
N LYS A 426 16.40 3.37 6.15
CA LYS A 426 16.49 4.60 6.93
C LYS A 426 15.23 5.45 6.78
N ASP A 427 14.73 5.98 7.89
CA ASP A 427 13.73 7.04 7.86
C ASP A 427 14.34 8.37 7.35
N LYS A 428 13.49 9.38 7.17
CA LYS A 428 13.92 10.73 6.76
C LYS A 428 14.94 11.42 7.69
N ASN A 429 15.12 10.93 8.91
CA ASN A 429 16.08 11.44 9.88
C ASN A 429 17.36 10.61 9.94
N GLY A 430 17.47 9.56 9.11
CA GLY A 430 18.61 8.64 9.10
C GLY A 430 18.54 7.50 10.13
N PHE A 431 17.42 7.33 10.85
CA PHE A 431 17.24 6.20 11.77
C PHE A 431 17.08 4.91 10.98
N SER A 432 17.98 3.96 11.18
CA SER A 432 17.91 2.67 10.48
C SER A 432 16.84 1.75 11.07
N GLY A 433 16.39 0.79 10.25
CA GLY A 433 15.45 -0.24 10.66
C GLY A 433 15.95 -1.08 11.85
N LEU A 434 17.21 -1.54 11.83
CA LEU A 434 17.77 -2.33 12.94
C LEU A 434 17.76 -1.56 14.27
N PHE A 435 18.12 -0.28 14.25
CA PHE A 435 18.07 0.56 15.44
C PHE A 435 16.64 0.73 15.97
N LEU A 436 15.66 0.90 15.06
CA LEU A 436 14.24 0.97 15.43
C LEU A 436 13.77 -0.32 16.09
N ALA A 437 14.06 -1.49 15.50
CA ALA A 437 13.65 -2.80 16.05
C ALA A 437 14.12 -2.98 17.50
N ILE A 438 15.36 -2.58 17.75
CA ILE A 438 15.99 -2.67 19.08
C ILE A 438 15.41 -1.66 20.06
N SER A 439 15.16 -0.42 19.62
CA SER A 439 14.49 0.60 20.43
C SER A 439 13.07 0.17 20.83
N ARG A 440 12.41 -0.63 20.00
CA ARG A 440 11.10 -1.21 20.27
C ARG A 440 11.15 -2.49 21.11
N LYS A 441 12.35 -3.00 21.43
CA LYS A 441 12.58 -4.28 22.13
C LYS A 441 11.97 -5.48 21.40
N ASP A 442 11.86 -5.40 20.07
CA ASP A 442 11.25 -6.44 19.25
C ASP A 442 12.29 -7.51 18.89
N LYS A 443 12.43 -8.50 19.78
CA LYS A 443 13.43 -9.58 19.64
C LYS A 443 13.21 -10.41 18.38
N ASN A 444 11.96 -10.59 17.95
CA ASN A 444 11.66 -11.42 16.79
C ASN A 444 12.19 -10.76 15.52
N VAL A 445 11.89 -9.47 15.31
CA VAL A 445 12.41 -8.72 14.16
C VAL A 445 13.94 -8.67 14.17
N VAL A 446 14.56 -8.42 15.33
CA VAL A 446 16.03 -8.37 15.43
C VAL A 446 16.65 -9.72 15.09
N THR A 447 16.07 -10.81 15.61
CA THR A 447 16.53 -12.17 15.31
C THR A 447 16.41 -12.48 13.83
N SER A 448 15.29 -12.16 13.18
CA SER A 448 15.10 -12.34 11.73
C SER A 448 16.15 -11.61 10.90
N ILE A 449 16.48 -10.36 11.27
CA ILE A 449 17.52 -9.57 10.58
C ILE A 449 18.90 -10.21 10.76
N LEU A 450 19.30 -10.51 12.01
CA LEU A 450 20.65 -10.98 12.31
C LEU A 450 20.90 -12.40 11.77
N ASN A 451 19.89 -13.27 11.76
CA ASN A 451 20.02 -14.63 11.24
C ASN A 451 20.12 -14.68 9.72
N ALA A 452 19.47 -13.76 9.00
CA ALA A 452 19.50 -13.75 7.53
C ALA A 452 20.74 -13.03 6.97
N LEU A 453 21.35 -12.12 7.75
CA LEU A 453 22.49 -11.31 7.32
C LEU A 453 23.72 -12.12 6.84
N PRO A 454 24.14 -13.23 7.49
CA PRO A 454 25.23 -14.07 6.99
C PRO A 454 25.02 -14.60 5.57
N LYS A 455 23.83 -15.17 5.30
CA LYS A 455 23.50 -15.72 3.98
C LYS A 455 23.46 -14.60 2.94
N LEU A 456 22.84 -13.47 3.29
CA LEU A 456 22.77 -12.29 2.43
C LEU A 456 24.17 -11.76 2.08
N ALA A 457 25.05 -11.64 3.08
CA ALA A 457 26.42 -11.17 2.90
C ALA A 457 27.21 -12.11 1.98
N ALA A 458 27.04 -13.42 2.12
CA ALA A 458 27.66 -14.40 1.24
C ALA A 458 27.14 -14.30 -0.21
N THR A 459 25.82 -14.24 -0.42
CA THR A 459 25.21 -14.15 -1.76
C THR A 459 25.65 -12.89 -2.52
N HIS A 460 25.82 -11.76 -1.83
CA HIS A 460 26.17 -10.48 -2.46
C HIS A 460 27.64 -10.09 -2.31
N HIS A 461 28.47 -10.98 -1.78
CA HIS A 461 29.89 -10.77 -1.50
C HIS A 461 30.13 -9.45 -0.73
N LEU A 462 29.30 -9.18 0.29
CA LEU A 462 29.43 -7.97 1.11
C LEU A 462 30.75 -8.03 1.89
N ASP A 463 31.48 -6.91 1.90
CA ASP A 463 32.70 -6.80 2.70
C ASP A 463 32.39 -6.56 4.18
N ASN A 464 33.41 -6.72 5.02
CA ASN A 464 33.27 -6.56 6.46
C ASN A 464 32.88 -5.12 6.85
N GLU A 465 33.35 -4.10 6.12
CA GLU A 465 32.98 -2.69 6.34
C GLU A 465 31.49 -2.44 6.10
N GLN A 466 30.90 -3.05 5.07
CA GLN A 466 29.47 -2.96 4.78
C GLN A 466 28.64 -3.60 5.88
N VAL A 467 29.00 -4.82 6.31
CA VAL A 467 28.31 -5.52 7.39
C VAL A 467 28.48 -4.77 8.72
N TYR A 468 29.70 -4.31 9.02
CA TYR A 468 29.98 -3.49 10.19
C TYR A 468 29.18 -2.20 10.19
N LYS A 469 29.08 -1.49 9.07
CA LYS A 469 28.27 -0.27 8.94
C LYS A 469 26.78 -0.52 9.20
N PHE A 470 26.26 -1.65 8.74
CA PHE A 470 24.88 -2.06 9.02
C PHE A 470 24.64 -2.32 10.51
N LEU A 471 25.53 -3.10 11.15
CA LEU A 471 25.46 -3.45 12.57
C LEU A 471 25.71 -2.24 13.49
N SER A 472 26.57 -1.32 13.07
CA SER A 472 26.93 -0.10 13.80
C SER A 472 25.90 1.02 13.67
N ALA A 473 24.67 0.70 13.24
CA ALA A 473 23.55 1.62 13.16
C ALA A 473 23.44 2.55 14.38
N LYS A 474 23.20 3.83 14.12
CA LYS A 474 23.27 4.90 15.12
C LYS A 474 21.93 5.60 15.28
N ASN A 475 21.72 6.17 16.47
CA ASN A 475 20.69 7.17 16.69
C ASN A 475 21.21 8.59 16.39
N ARG A 476 20.36 9.61 16.61
CA ARG A 476 20.73 11.04 16.49
C ARG A 476 21.91 11.46 17.36
N THR A 477 22.18 10.77 18.47
CA THR A 477 23.32 11.04 19.37
C THR A 477 24.56 10.20 19.02
N SER A 478 24.58 9.57 17.84
CA SER A 478 25.67 8.70 17.36
C SER A 478 25.96 7.48 18.24
N SER A 479 25.05 7.10 19.13
CA SER A 479 25.19 5.93 19.99
C SER A 479 24.89 4.66 19.19
N HIS A 480 25.79 3.68 19.27
CA HIS A 480 25.65 2.40 18.59
C HIS A 480 24.46 1.59 19.16
N VAL A 481 23.89 0.73 18.30
CA VAL A 481 22.82 -0.20 18.65
C VAL A 481 23.06 -0.95 19.98
N LEU A 482 24.23 -1.58 20.13
CA LEU A 482 24.59 -2.38 21.32
C LEU A 482 24.67 -1.55 22.60
N TYR A 483 25.17 -0.32 22.51
CA TYR A 483 25.14 0.60 23.64
C TYR A 483 23.71 0.91 24.06
N HIS A 484 22.78 1.12 23.10
CA HIS A 484 21.38 1.39 23.44
C HIS A 484 20.74 0.21 24.18
N VAL A 485 21.02 -1.03 23.76
CA VAL A 485 20.59 -2.25 24.44
C VAL A 485 21.12 -2.29 25.88
N MET A 486 22.43 -2.09 26.06
CA MET A 486 23.11 -2.13 27.37
C MET A 486 22.59 -1.02 28.30
N ALA A 487 22.48 0.22 27.78
CA ALA A 487 21.99 1.38 28.54
C ALA A 487 20.54 1.21 28.99
N ASN A 488 19.71 0.51 28.22
CA ASN A 488 18.33 0.21 28.57
C ASN A 488 18.18 -1.00 29.51
N GLY A 489 19.28 -1.70 29.85
CA GLY A 489 19.26 -2.89 30.69
C GLY A 489 18.51 -4.08 30.08
N ASP A 490 18.39 -4.17 28.76
CA ASP A 490 17.66 -5.23 28.07
C ASP A 490 18.55 -6.47 27.89
N ALA A 491 18.68 -7.26 28.95
CA ALA A 491 19.55 -8.44 28.99
C ALA A 491 19.22 -9.48 27.92
N ASP A 492 17.94 -9.65 27.60
CA ASP A 492 17.50 -10.61 26.59
C ASP A 492 17.85 -10.15 25.17
N MET A 493 17.64 -8.87 24.86
CA MET A 493 18.05 -8.30 23.58
C MET A 493 19.59 -8.32 23.44
N LEU A 494 20.31 -8.07 24.53
CA LEU A 494 21.77 -8.20 24.56
C LEU A 494 22.19 -9.63 24.21
N LYS A 495 21.54 -10.63 24.82
CA LYS A 495 21.79 -12.04 24.51
C LYS A 495 21.54 -12.35 23.03
N VAL A 496 20.42 -11.91 22.46
CA VAL A 496 20.12 -12.10 21.01
C VAL A 496 21.24 -11.56 20.13
N VAL A 497 21.73 -10.35 20.41
CA VAL A 497 22.81 -9.76 19.61
C VAL A 497 24.13 -10.50 19.81
N LEU A 498 24.50 -10.82 21.05
CA LEU A 498 25.75 -11.53 21.37
C LEU A 498 25.77 -12.95 20.80
N ASP A 499 24.64 -13.67 20.80
CA ASP A 499 24.53 -15.02 20.25
C ASP A 499 24.70 -15.02 18.72
N ALA A 500 24.35 -13.93 18.03
CA ALA A 500 24.53 -13.79 16.59
C ALA A 500 25.98 -13.44 16.17
N LEU A 501 26.76 -12.79 17.05
CA LEU A 501 28.10 -12.29 16.72
C LEU A 501 29.08 -13.37 16.24
N PRO A 502 29.21 -14.56 16.88
CA PRO A 502 30.16 -15.58 16.43
C PRO A 502 29.95 -16.01 14.98
N LEU A 503 28.68 -16.14 14.56
CA LEU A 503 28.35 -16.48 13.17
C LEU A 503 28.76 -15.34 12.24
N LEU A 504 28.40 -14.09 12.56
CA LEU A 504 28.74 -12.91 11.77
C LEU A 504 30.26 -12.70 11.65
N ILE A 505 31.02 -12.91 12.72
CA ILE A 505 32.49 -12.82 12.69
C ILE A 505 33.06 -13.84 11.71
N ARG A 506 32.58 -15.09 11.75
CA ARG A 506 33.07 -16.17 10.91
C ARG A 506 32.69 -15.97 9.44
N THR A 507 31.45 -15.57 9.15
CA THR A 507 30.91 -15.53 7.78
C THR A 507 31.09 -14.18 7.09
N CYS A 508 31.14 -13.09 7.85
CA CYS A 508 31.29 -11.74 7.31
C CYS A 508 32.68 -11.15 7.56
N HIS A 509 33.59 -11.93 8.14
CA HIS A 509 35.00 -11.56 8.36
C HIS A 509 35.17 -10.23 9.12
N LEU A 510 34.32 -9.97 10.11
CA LEU A 510 34.45 -8.80 10.97
C LEU A 510 35.79 -8.82 11.70
N THR A 511 36.51 -7.69 11.67
CA THR A 511 37.81 -7.60 12.34
C THR A 511 37.65 -7.52 13.85
N LYS A 512 38.73 -7.81 14.57
CA LYS A 512 38.78 -7.65 16.02
C LYS A 512 38.43 -6.21 16.43
N GLU A 513 38.94 -5.22 15.71
CA GLU A 513 38.70 -3.80 15.98
C GLU A 513 37.23 -3.43 15.79
N GLN A 514 36.60 -3.93 14.73
CA GLN A 514 35.17 -3.72 14.45
C GLN A 514 34.30 -4.36 15.54
N VAL A 515 34.58 -5.60 15.93
CA VAL A 515 33.86 -6.28 17.02
C VAL A 515 34.02 -5.54 18.34
N LEU A 516 35.25 -5.13 18.67
CA LEU A 516 35.50 -4.33 19.87
C LEU A 516 34.75 -3.01 19.81
N ASP A 517 34.69 -2.32 18.67
CA ASP A 517 33.94 -1.06 18.56
C ASP A 517 32.43 -1.25 18.69
N LEU A 518 31.86 -2.33 18.15
CA LEU A 518 30.45 -2.70 18.38
C LEU A 518 30.16 -2.96 19.86
N LEU A 519 31.09 -3.61 20.57
CA LEU A 519 30.97 -3.93 21.99
C LEU A 519 31.37 -2.78 22.92
N LYS A 520 32.01 -1.72 22.41
CA LYS A 520 32.38 -0.56 23.21
C LYS A 520 31.10 0.15 23.64
N ALA A 521 30.80 0.06 24.93
CA ALA A 521 30.06 1.10 25.62
C ALA A 521 30.98 2.32 25.72
N LYS A 522 31.02 3.18 24.68
CA LYS A 522 31.70 4.47 24.83
C LYS A 522 30.89 5.30 25.83
N ASP A 523 31.48 5.54 26.99
CA ASP A 523 31.02 6.52 27.98
C ASP A 523 30.85 7.88 27.29
N PHE A 524 29.62 8.24 26.94
CA PHE A 524 29.27 9.63 26.77
C PHE A 524 28.66 10.07 28.09
N LEU A 525 29.47 10.77 28.89
CA LEU A 525 29.09 11.42 30.15
C LEU A 525 27.69 12.04 30.05
N TRP A 526 26.70 11.35 30.58
CA TRP A 526 25.54 12.01 31.16
C TRP A 526 25.99 12.47 32.55
N LEU A 527 26.61 13.65 32.63
CA LEU A 527 26.66 14.36 33.90
C LEU A 527 25.20 14.52 34.35
N PRO A 528 24.79 13.97 35.50
CA PRO A 528 23.44 14.16 35.98
C PRO A 528 23.30 15.62 36.37
N ARG A 529 22.74 16.45 35.47
CA ARG A 529 22.06 17.65 35.90
C ARG A 529 20.83 17.17 36.66
N THR A 530 21.00 17.08 37.98
CA THR A 530 19.98 17.20 39.01
C THR A 530 18.56 17.15 38.47
N ILE A 531 17.88 16.05 38.78
CA ILE A 531 16.44 15.88 38.65
C ILE A 531 15.72 17.14 39.20
N PRO A 532 14.77 17.70 38.45
CA PRO A 532 13.50 18.04 39.06
C PRO A 532 12.39 17.31 38.29
N GLY A 533 11.74 16.37 38.98
CA GLY A 533 10.34 15.98 38.78
C GLY A 533 9.92 15.47 37.41
N ASP A 534 9.67 14.17 37.36
CA ASP A 534 8.57 13.55 36.61
C ASP A 534 8.51 13.71 35.09
N ALA A 535 9.09 12.73 34.39
CA ALA A 535 8.56 12.26 33.12
C ALA A 535 8.76 10.73 33.01
N LYS A 536 7.85 9.97 33.61
CA LYS A 536 7.68 8.55 33.29
C LYS A 536 7.19 8.45 31.84
N TRP A 537 7.99 7.83 30.99
CA TRP A 537 7.59 7.44 29.64
C TRP A 537 6.54 6.32 29.72
N THR A 538 5.31 6.61 29.29
CA THR A 538 4.20 5.66 29.03
C THR A 538 3.48 5.92 27.71
#